data_AF-A0ABD5QWK3-F1
#
_entry.id   AF-A0ABD5QWK3-F1
#
_cell.length_a   1.000
_cell.length_b   1.000
_cell.length_c   1.000
_cell.angle_alpha   90.00
_cell.angle_beta   90.00
_cell.angle_gamma   90.00
#
_symmetry.space_group_name_H-M   'P 1'
#
loop_
_entity.id
_entity.type
_entity.pdbx_description
1 polymer ?
#
loop_
_entity_poly.entity_id
_entity_poly.type
_entity_poly.pdbx_seq_one_letter_code
_entity_poly.pdbx_strand_id
1 'polypeptide(L)'
;MCESEREGDGGDRDAAVEPDAATDGLPSRVRRAFRDHGSFEPAGDEAWTSETTAFDAEVSAEPSPEDGRIRFLVTVRVPTLSAVTVDEVADVVETGWYETFERRVVDVGGVTRGNREFDPRVERDGGTIVVNFELTDVNERRGVDDAGALIDFVEGTYVQGVIPGYEYTEPVEGLISSARRQGGGSEGF
;
A
#
# COMPACT_ATOMS: atom_id res chain seq x y z
N MET A 1 59.51 38.66 -35.50
CA MET A 1 59.84 39.02 -34.10
C MET A 1 58.64 38.67 -33.25
N CYS A 2 58.89 38.01 -32.13
CA CYS A 2 57.93 37.68 -31.08
C CYS A 2 57.52 38.92 -30.26
N GLU A 3 56.37 38.77 -29.59
CA GLU A 3 56.05 39.06 -28.16
C GLU A 3 54.61 39.62 -28.06
N SER A 4 53.72 38.85 -27.42
CA SER A 4 53.06 39.19 -26.14
C SER A 4 52.02 40.32 -26.32
N GLU A 5 50.76 40.19 -25.93
CA GLU A 5 50.30 40.12 -24.54
C GLU A 5 48.88 39.54 -24.47
N ARG A 6 48.60 38.85 -23.36
CA ARG A 6 47.27 38.42 -22.92
C ARG A 6 46.56 39.61 -22.28
N GLU A 7 45.24 39.64 -22.38
CA GLU A 7 44.23 40.15 -21.41
C GLU A 7 42.92 40.28 -22.24
N GLY A 8 41.79 39.64 -21.96
CA GLY A 8 41.22 39.22 -20.70
C GLY A 8 40.04 40.14 -20.36
N ASP A 9 38.83 39.56 -20.27
CA ASP A 9 37.69 40.02 -19.47
C ASP A 9 36.52 40.79 -20.13
N GLY A 10 35.29 40.39 -19.74
CA GLY A 10 34.04 41.11 -19.97
C GLY A 10 33.06 40.37 -20.90
N GLY A 11 32.38 39.32 -20.41
CA GLY A 11 30.97 39.45 -20.04
C GLY A 11 30.08 39.18 -21.26
N ASP A 12 29.52 37.99 -21.41
CA ASP A 12 28.20 37.75 -20.84
C ASP A 12 28.02 36.25 -20.59
N ARG A 13 27.83 35.92 -19.31
CA ARG A 13 27.44 34.60 -18.85
C ARG A 13 25.92 34.53 -18.95
N ASP A 14 25.41 34.25 -20.14
CA ASP A 14 24.10 33.63 -20.29
C ASP A 14 24.31 32.15 -20.66
N ALA A 15 25.08 31.46 -19.80
CA ALA A 15 24.82 30.05 -19.62
C ALA A 15 23.45 30.02 -18.97
N ALA A 16 22.44 29.66 -19.77
CA ALA A 16 21.17 29.18 -19.26
C ALA A 16 21.49 28.15 -18.18
N VAL A 17 21.45 28.60 -16.92
CA VAL A 17 21.19 27.72 -15.80
C VAL A 17 19.74 27.35 -16.03
N GLU A 18 19.56 26.30 -16.84
CA GLU A 18 18.40 25.44 -16.75
C GLU A 18 18.19 25.25 -15.24
N PRO A 19 17.06 25.68 -14.67
CA PRO A 19 16.81 25.43 -13.26
C PRO A 19 16.94 23.92 -13.10
N ASP A 20 17.86 23.50 -12.25
CA ASP A 20 17.98 22.13 -11.77
C ASP A 20 16.55 21.69 -11.45
N ALA A 21 15.96 20.89 -12.35
CA ALA A 21 14.69 20.25 -12.13
C ALA A 21 14.97 19.35 -10.94
N ALA A 22 14.61 19.86 -9.77
CA ALA A 22 14.91 19.28 -8.48
C ALA A 22 14.56 17.80 -8.55
N THR A 23 15.59 16.95 -8.66
CA THR A 23 15.54 15.47 -8.64
C THR A 23 14.11 14.93 -8.52
N ASP A 24 13.42 14.80 -9.66
CA ASP A 24 12.01 14.40 -9.80
C ASP A 24 11.88 12.89 -9.52
N GLY A 25 12.22 12.48 -8.31
CA GLY A 25 12.33 11.09 -7.94
C GLY A 25 12.23 10.90 -6.43
N LEU A 26 11.59 9.80 -6.05
CA LEU A 26 11.36 9.47 -4.66
C LEU A 26 12.67 9.48 -3.83
N PRO A 27 12.68 10.14 -2.65
CA PRO A 27 13.86 10.21 -1.81
C PRO A 27 14.42 8.82 -1.45
N SER A 28 15.74 8.67 -1.55
CA SER A 28 16.44 7.40 -1.27
C SER A 28 16.16 6.80 0.12
N ARG A 29 15.81 7.67 1.08
CA ARG A 29 15.39 7.27 2.43
C ARG A 29 14.12 6.43 2.43
N VAL A 30 13.16 6.70 1.53
CA VAL A 30 11.92 5.95 1.39
C VAL A 30 12.21 4.56 0.85
N ARG A 31 12.97 4.47 -0.25
CA ARG A 31 13.43 3.19 -0.81
C ARG A 31 14.16 2.33 0.22
N ARG A 32 14.99 2.97 1.05
CA ARG A 32 15.67 2.30 2.16
C ARG A 32 14.67 1.83 3.23
N ALA A 33 13.64 2.59 3.56
CA ALA A 33 12.64 2.21 4.55
C ALA A 33 11.89 0.94 4.15
N PHE A 34 11.43 0.84 2.90
CA PHE A 34 10.80 -0.39 2.38
C PHE A 34 11.73 -1.60 2.48
N ARG A 35 12.98 -1.45 2.05
CA ARG A 35 13.98 -2.52 2.15
C ARG A 35 14.29 -2.93 3.59
N ASP A 36 14.35 -1.96 4.51
CA ASP A 36 14.64 -2.19 5.94
C ASP A 36 13.46 -2.87 6.65
N HIS A 37 12.24 -2.61 6.19
CA HIS A 37 11.03 -3.29 6.66
C HIS A 37 11.00 -4.76 6.23
N GLY A 38 11.40 -5.03 4.98
CA GLY A 38 11.60 -6.40 4.47
C GLY A 38 10.31 -7.18 4.19
N SER A 39 9.15 -6.52 4.21
CA SER A 39 7.83 -7.11 3.88
C SER A 39 7.35 -6.74 2.48
N PHE A 40 8.19 -6.05 1.73
CA PHE A 40 7.84 -5.38 0.48
C PHE A 40 8.92 -5.61 -0.57
N GLU A 41 8.52 -6.05 -1.75
CA GLU A 41 9.39 -6.15 -2.92
C GLU A 41 9.20 -4.94 -3.84
N PRO A 42 10.28 -4.43 -4.47
CA PRO A 42 10.16 -3.35 -5.44
C PRO A 42 9.44 -3.84 -6.70
N ALA A 43 8.34 -3.18 -7.05
CA ALA A 43 7.57 -3.42 -8.28
C ALA A 43 7.82 -2.34 -9.35
N GLY A 44 8.40 -1.21 -8.97
CA GLY A 44 8.79 -0.12 -9.86
C GLY A 44 9.71 0.88 -9.15
N ASP A 45 9.89 2.06 -9.74
CA ASP A 45 10.72 3.12 -9.15
C ASP A 45 10.14 3.72 -7.87
N GLU A 46 8.81 3.67 -7.75
CA GLU A 46 8.00 4.32 -6.73
C GLU A 46 6.89 3.41 -6.20
N ALA A 47 6.92 2.12 -6.53
CA ALA A 47 5.91 1.14 -6.18
C ALA A 47 6.53 -0.12 -5.57
N TRP A 48 5.84 -0.68 -4.58
CA TRP A 48 6.23 -1.89 -3.86
C TRP A 48 5.04 -2.83 -3.68
N THR A 49 5.27 -4.13 -3.84
CA THR A 49 4.26 -5.16 -3.57
C THR A 49 4.52 -5.79 -2.21
N SER A 50 3.48 -6.00 -1.41
CA SER A 50 3.60 -6.69 -0.13
C SER A 50 3.71 -8.20 -0.32
N GLU A 51 4.62 -8.82 0.42
CA GLU A 51 4.79 -10.29 0.47
C GLU A 51 4.10 -10.92 1.67
N THR A 52 3.54 -10.11 2.58
CA THR A 52 2.99 -10.61 3.86
C THR A 52 1.54 -11.03 3.74
N THR A 53 0.83 -10.55 2.72
CA THR A 53 -0.57 -10.93 2.46
C THR A 53 -0.67 -11.94 1.32
N ALA A 54 -1.70 -12.77 1.36
CA ALA A 54 -2.04 -13.66 0.25
C ALA A 54 -2.77 -12.95 -0.90
N PHE A 55 -3.11 -11.67 -0.73
CA PHE A 55 -3.78 -10.84 -1.72
C PHE A 55 -2.79 -9.98 -2.52
N ASP A 56 -3.25 -9.41 -3.64
CA ASP A 56 -2.45 -8.43 -4.38
C ASP A 56 -2.50 -7.09 -3.65
N ALA A 57 -1.38 -6.70 -3.02
CA ALA A 57 -1.27 -5.45 -2.30
C ALA A 57 -0.05 -4.66 -2.77
N GLU A 58 -0.28 -3.42 -3.18
CA GLU A 58 0.71 -2.49 -3.69
C GLU A 58 0.74 -1.22 -2.85
N VAL A 59 1.94 -0.69 -2.62
CA VAL A 59 2.17 0.61 -1.99
C VAL A 59 2.97 1.46 -2.96
N SER A 60 2.39 2.57 -3.40
CA SER A 60 3.12 3.61 -4.13
C SER A 60 3.50 4.74 -3.18
N ALA A 61 4.66 5.36 -3.39
CA ALA A 61 5.10 6.50 -2.60
C ALA A 61 5.49 7.66 -3.51
N GLU A 62 5.03 8.86 -3.17
CA GLU A 62 5.26 10.08 -3.93
C GLU A 62 5.67 11.22 -2.99
N PRO A 63 6.67 12.04 -3.35
CA PRO A 63 6.99 13.24 -2.58
C PRO A 63 5.86 14.27 -2.69
N SER A 64 5.38 14.81 -1.57
CA SER A 64 4.47 15.94 -1.58
C SER A 64 5.24 17.24 -1.82
N PRO A 65 4.95 17.99 -2.90
CA PRO A 65 5.71 19.18 -3.28
C PRO A 65 5.56 20.34 -2.28
N GLU A 66 4.52 20.33 -1.46
CA GLU A 66 4.15 21.47 -0.61
C GLU A 66 4.84 21.47 0.77
N ASP A 67 5.18 20.30 1.32
CA ASP A 67 5.55 20.18 2.75
C ASP A 67 6.76 19.26 3.02
N GLY A 68 7.40 18.70 1.99
CA GLY A 68 8.49 17.73 2.16
C GLY A 68 8.07 16.40 2.81
N ARG A 69 6.75 16.17 2.89
CA ARG A 69 6.13 14.91 3.30
C ARG A 69 6.16 13.90 2.16
N ILE A 70 5.92 12.64 2.48
CA ILE A 70 5.73 11.57 1.51
C ILE A 70 4.28 11.13 1.60
N ARG A 71 3.58 11.13 0.45
CA ARG A 71 2.27 10.49 0.29
C ARG A 71 2.51 9.03 -0.05
N PHE A 72 1.84 8.13 0.66
CA PHE A 72 1.78 6.73 0.32
C PHE A 72 0.35 6.40 -0.09
N LEU A 73 0.22 5.72 -1.22
CA LEU A 73 -1.03 5.17 -1.71
C LEU A 73 -0.95 3.65 -1.55
N VAL A 74 -1.79 3.12 -0.68
CA VAL A 74 -1.89 1.67 -0.44
C VAL A 74 -3.09 1.15 -1.19
N THR A 75 -2.89 0.18 -2.07
CA THR A 75 -3.95 -0.46 -2.85
C THR A 75 -3.95 -1.94 -2.51
N VAL A 76 -5.07 -2.44 -2.01
CA VAL A 76 -5.26 -3.88 -1.71
C VAL A 76 -6.40 -4.41 -2.56
N ARG A 77 -6.13 -5.44 -3.36
CA ARG A 77 -7.10 -6.11 -4.20
C ARG A 77 -7.47 -7.46 -3.61
N VAL A 78 -8.72 -7.59 -3.18
CA VAL A 78 -9.27 -8.82 -2.61
C VAL A 78 -10.37 -9.38 -3.52
N PRO A 79 -10.51 -10.71 -3.64
CA PRO A 79 -11.56 -11.31 -4.46
C PRO A 79 -12.94 -11.21 -3.79
N THR A 80 -14.01 -11.08 -4.56
CA THR A 80 -15.38 -11.26 -4.04
C THR A 80 -15.59 -12.72 -3.61
N LEU A 81 -16.57 -12.98 -2.73
CA LEU A 81 -16.85 -14.36 -2.32
C LEU A 81 -17.11 -15.28 -3.51
N SER A 82 -17.93 -14.87 -4.48
CA SER A 82 -18.23 -15.67 -5.67
C SER A 82 -17.01 -16.01 -6.53
N ALA A 83 -15.94 -15.20 -6.47
CA ALA A 83 -14.72 -15.44 -7.23
C ALA A 83 -13.82 -16.52 -6.61
N VAL A 84 -14.02 -16.82 -5.32
CA VAL A 84 -13.21 -17.77 -4.54
C VAL A 84 -14.05 -18.86 -3.86
N THR A 85 -15.30 -19.04 -4.27
CA THR A 85 -16.12 -20.18 -3.82
C THR A 85 -16.30 -21.18 -4.96
N VAL A 86 -16.30 -22.46 -4.61
CA VAL A 86 -16.56 -23.54 -5.58
C VAL A 86 -18.03 -23.50 -6.03
N ASP A 87 -18.93 -23.28 -5.08
CA ASP A 87 -20.35 -23.14 -5.33
C ASP A 87 -20.77 -21.68 -5.55
N GLU A 88 -21.92 -21.50 -6.20
CA GLU A 88 -22.52 -20.18 -6.41
C GLU A 88 -22.94 -19.55 -5.08
N VAL A 89 -22.52 -18.31 -4.87
CA VAL A 89 -22.98 -17.46 -3.77
C VAL A 89 -24.16 -16.64 -4.27
N ALA A 90 -25.30 -16.72 -3.58
CA ALA A 90 -26.47 -15.93 -3.94
C ALA A 90 -26.16 -14.42 -3.91
N ASP A 91 -26.65 -13.66 -4.90
CA ASP A 91 -26.36 -12.21 -5.05
C ASP A 91 -26.65 -11.40 -3.78
N VAL A 92 -27.73 -11.75 -3.07
CA VAL A 92 -28.12 -11.09 -1.82
C VAL A 92 -27.09 -11.30 -0.71
N VAL A 93 -26.47 -12.48 -0.65
CA VAL A 93 -25.44 -12.82 0.33
C VAL A 93 -24.17 -12.08 -0.01
N GLU A 94 -23.77 -12.08 -1.27
CA GLU A 94 -22.58 -11.38 -1.73
C GLU A 94 -22.70 -9.86 -1.51
N THR A 95 -23.84 -9.27 -1.85
CA THR A 95 -24.09 -7.84 -1.66
C THR A 95 -24.03 -7.47 -0.17
N GLY A 96 -24.75 -8.19 0.68
CA GLY A 96 -24.75 -7.91 2.12
C GLY A 96 -23.39 -8.14 2.79
N TRP A 97 -22.62 -9.11 2.30
CA TRP A 97 -21.24 -9.31 2.73
C TRP A 97 -20.35 -8.14 2.30
N TYR A 98 -20.41 -7.72 1.04
CA TYR A 98 -19.63 -6.60 0.51
C TYR A 98 -19.92 -5.31 1.29
N GLU A 99 -21.19 -4.96 1.50
CA GLU A 99 -21.59 -3.77 2.28
C GLU A 99 -21.08 -3.81 3.72
N THR A 100 -20.94 -5.01 4.29
CA THR A 100 -20.41 -5.19 5.64
C THR A 100 -18.89 -5.08 5.66
N PHE A 101 -18.21 -5.65 4.66
CA PHE A 101 -16.78 -5.50 4.47
C PHE A 101 -16.41 -4.02 4.26
N GLU A 102 -17.08 -3.33 3.34
CA GLU A 102 -16.91 -1.90 3.07
C GLU A 102 -17.06 -1.06 4.34
N ARG A 103 -18.15 -1.25 5.09
CA ARG A 103 -18.38 -0.50 6.33
C ARG A 103 -17.28 -0.69 7.38
N ARG A 104 -16.73 -1.91 7.49
CA ARG A 104 -15.61 -2.18 8.43
C ARG A 104 -14.31 -1.56 7.94
N VAL A 105 -14.05 -1.64 6.63
CA VAL A 105 -12.85 -1.04 6.04
C VAL A 105 -12.87 0.48 6.17
N VAL A 106 -14.02 1.13 5.95
CA VAL A 106 -14.18 2.57 6.14
C VAL A 106 -14.04 2.98 7.61
N ASP A 107 -14.30 2.08 8.55
CA ASP A 107 -14.13 2.30 10.00
C ASP A 107 -12.72 1.93 10.52
N VAL A 108 -11.68 2.01 9.68
CA VAL A 108 -10.26 1.65 9.97
C VAL A 108 -9.56 2.50 11.06
N GLY A 109 -10.30 3.31 11.82
CA GLY A 109 -9.75 4.16 12.86
C GLY A 109 -8.89 3.39 13.88
N GLY A 110 -7.71 3.91 14.21
CA GLY A 110 -6.89 3.40 15.32
C GLY A 110 -5.99 2.19 15.01
N VAL A 111 -5.95 1.71 13.76
CA VAL A 111 -5.07 0.59 13.35
C VAL A 111 -3.58 0.99 13.33
N THR A 112 -3.30 2.27 13.10
CA THR A 112 -1.93 2.80 13.07
C THR A 112 -1.52 3.37 14.42
N ARG A 113 -0.20 3.33 14.70
CA ARG A 113 0.38 3.86 15.95
C ARG A 113 0.06 5.34 16.19
N GLY A 114 -0.34 6.08 15.17
CA GLY A 114 -0.73 7.49 15.22
C GLY A 114 -2.19 7.78 15.51
N ASN A 115 -3.05 6.76 15.67
CA ASN A 115 -4.52 6.90 15.81
C ASN A 115 -5.12 7.88 14.78
N ARG A 116 -4.68 7.75 13.52
CA ARG A 116 -5.09 8.60 12.42
C ARG A 116 -6.47 8.17 11.89
N GLU A 117 -7.26 9.14 11.48
CA GLU A 117 -8.47 8.93 10.67
C GLU A 117 -8.05 8.73 9.21
N PHE A 118 -8.59 7.69 8.58
CA PHE A 118 -8.40 7.41 7.16
C PHE A 118 -9.76 7.43 6.48
N ASP A 119 -9.79 7.93 5.25
CA ASP A 119 -10.96 7.85 4.36
C ASP A 119 -10.62 6.88 3.22
N PRO A 120 -10.64 5.56 3.45
CA PRO A 120 -10.36 4.63 2.37
C PRO A 120 -11.49 4.64 1.36
N ARG A 121 -11.10 4.49 0.09
CA ARG A 121 -12.05 4.21 -0.98
C ARG A 121 -12.13 2.70 -1.18
N VAL A 122 -13.34 2.17 -1.22
CA VAL A 122 -13.60 0.76 -1.54
C VAL A 122 -14.43 0.73 -2.82
N GLU A 123 -13.94 0.04 -3.83
CA GLU A 123 -14.62 -0.10 -5.12
C GLU A 123 -14.71 -1.58 -5.49
N ARG A 124 -15.87 -2.02 -5.98
CA ARG A 124 -16.07 -3.37 -6.48
C ARG A 124 -16.12 -3.36 -8.00
N ASP A 125 -15.24 -4.14 -8.62
CA ASP A 125 -15.24 -4.42 -10.06
C ASP A 125 -15.35 -5.93 -10.30
N GLY A 126 -16.56 -6.37 -10.68
CA GLY A 126 -16.84 -7.78 -10.94
C GLY A 126 -16.48 -8.69 -9.76
N GLY A 127 -15.46 -9.52 -9.97
CA GLY A 127 -14.92 -10.49 -9.01
C GLY A 127 -13.82 -9.95 -8.09
N THR A 128 -13.50 -8.67 -8.15
CA THR A 128 -12.44 -8.03 -7.34
C THR A 128 -12.97 -6.81 -6.61
N ILE A 129 -12.48 -6.60 -5.39
CA ILE A 129 -12.70 -5.41 -4.59
C ILE A 129 -11.36 -4.74 -4.41
N VAL A 130 -11.28 -3.46 -4.76
CA VAL A 130 -10.09 -2.63 -4.65
C VAL A 130 -10.29 -1.70 -3.47
N VAL A 131 -9.39 -1.77 -2.50
CA VAL A 131 -9.35 -0.89 -1.34
C VAL A 131 -8.15 0.04 -1.48
N ASN A 132 -8.38 1.34 -1.48
CA ASN A 132 -7.36 2.36 -1.58
C ASN A 132 -7.30 3.16 -0.29
N PHE A 133 -6.12 3.21 0.34
CA PHE A 133 -5.81 4.11 1.44
C PHE A 133 -4.81 5.16 0.99
N GLU A 134 -4.96 6.36 1.54
CA GLU A 134 -4.03 7.45 1.33
C GLU A 134 -3.49 7.92 2.67
N LEU A 135 -2.17 7.99 2.79
CA LEU A 135 -1.53 8.45 4.01
C LEU A 135 -0.35 9.36 3.69
N THR A 136 -0.27 10.49 4.38
CA THR A 136 0.84 11.43 4.21
C THR A 136 1.66 11.50 5.49
N ASP A 137 2.95 11.20 5.40
CA ASP A 137 3.83 11.21 6.57
C ASP A 137 5.16 11.92 6.31
N VAL A 138 5.69 12.56 7.35
CA VAL A 138 7.04 13.17 7.36
C VAL A 138 8.12 12.11 7.59
N ASN A 139 7.76 10.99 8.21
CA ASN A 139 8.65 9.90 8.57
C ASN A 139 8.36 8.69 7.67
N GLU A 140 9.29 8.41 6.78
CA GLU A 140 9.19 7.34 5.80
C GLU A 140 9.05 5.96 6.43
N ARG A 141 9.71 5.70 7.56
CA ARG A 141 9.64 4.40 8.25
C ARG A 141 8.28 4.18 8.87
N ARG A 142 7.71 5.23 9.48
CA ARG A 142 6.34 5.15 10.01
C ARG A 142 5.33 4.99 8.89
N GLY A 143 5.49 5.70 7.77
CA GLY A 143 4.61 5.53 6.61
C GLY A 143 4.60 4.11 6.06
N VAL A 144 5.78 3.45 5.99
CA VAL A 144 5.89 2.04 5.57
C VAL A 144 5.27 1.07 6.60
N ASP A 145 5.53 1.28 7.90
CA ASP A 145 4.93 0.49 9.00
C ASP A 145 3.39 0.60 8.96
N ASP A 146 2.87 1.82 8.79
CA ASP A 146 1.44 2.10 8.67
C ASP A 146 0.85 1.46 7.40
N ALA A 147 1.57 1.49 6.27
CA ALA A 147 1.12 0.85 5.03
C ALA A 147 0.99 -0.67 5.19
N GLY A 148 1.96 -1.33 5.84
CA GLY A 148 1.89 -2.76 6.15
C GLY A 148 0.70 -3.07 7.06
N ALA A 149 0.52 -2.29 8.12
CA ALA A 149 -0.60 -2.46 9.05
C ALA A 149 -1.98 -2.32 8.38
N LEU A 150 -2.12 -1.42 7.41
CA LEU A 150 -3.35 -1.26 6.63
C LEU A 150 -3.64 -2.49 5.75
N ILE A 151 -2.61 -3.08 5.14
CA ILE A 151 -2.72 -4.31 4.35
C ILE A 151 -3.18 -5.47 5.23
N ASP A 152 -2.52 -5.66 6.37
CA ASP A 152 -2.88 -6.71 7.34
C ASP A 152 -4.30 -6.52 7.89
N PHE A 153 -4.74 -5.27 8.08
CA PHE A 153 -6.10 -4.96 8.50
C PHE A 153 -7.15 -5.34 7.46
N VAL A 154 -6.91 -5.08 6.16
CA VAL A 154 -7.81 -5.50 5.09
C VAL A 154 -7.91 -7.02 5.03
N GLU A 155 -6.77 -7.72 5.11
CA GLU A 155 -6.76 -9.18 5.15
C GLU A 155 -7.55 -9.72 6.36
N GLY A 156 -7.29 -9.18 7.55
CA GLY A 156 -8.01 -9.56 8.77
C GLY A 156 -9.51 -9.30 8.66
N THR A 157 -9.92 -8.17 8.09
CA THR A 157 -11.32 -7.82 7.87
C THR A 157 -11.99 -8.78 6.90
N TYR A 158 -11.29 -9.19 5.84
CA TYR A 158 -11.75 -10.19 4.89
C TYR A 158 -11.98 -11.54 5.58
N VAL A 159 -10.98 -12.04 6.31
CA VAL A 159 -11.04 -13.33 7.02
C VAL A 159 -12.17 -13.35 8.06
N GLN A 160 -12.39 -12.25 8.79
CA GLN A 160 -13.52 -12.11 9.72
C GLN A 160 -14.88 -12.10 9.01
N GLY A 161 -14.91 -11.72 7.73
CA GLY A 161 -16.12 -11.72 6.90
C GLY A 161 -16.43 -13.08 6.25
N VAL A 162 -15.54 -14.06 6.29
CA VAL A 162 -15.75 -15.38 5.67
C VAL A 162 -16.98 -16.07 6.25
N ILE A 163 -17.83 -16.64 5.39
CA ILE A 163 -19.11 -17.25 5.76
C ILE A 163 -18.91 -18.76 5.94
N PRO A 164 -19.19 -19.33 7.12
CA PRO A 164 -19.13 -20.77 7.32
C PRO A 164 -20.09 -21.54 6.40
N GLY A 165 -19.65 -22.70 5.91
CA GLY A 165 -20.47 -23.61 5.09
C GLY A 165 -20.22 -23.51 3.59
N TYR A 166 -19.43 -22.53 3.14
CA TYR A 166 -18.91 -22.49 1.76
C TYR A 166 -17.55 -23.17 1.67
N GLU A 167 -17.29 -23.78 0.51
CA GLU A 167 -15.97 -24.27 0.12
C GLU A 167 -15.22 -23.16 -0.63
N TYR A 168 -14.05 -22.79 -0.12
CA TYR A 168 -13.24 -21.68 -0.62
C TYR A 168 -12.01 -22.19 -1.36
N THR A 169 -11.63 -21.52 -2.44
CA THR A 169 -10.41 -21.77 -3.21
C THR A 169 -9.28 -20.80 -2.82
N GLU A 170 -8.11 -20.95 -3.44
CA GLU A 170 -6.99 -20.03 -3.27
C GLU A 170 -7.36 -18.59 -3.68
N PRO A 171 -6.85 -17.56 -2.99
CA PRO A 171 -5.92 -17.62 -1.84
C PRO A 171 -6.61 -17.83 -0.48
N VAL A 172 -7.94 -17.81 -0.42
CA VAL A 172 -8.72 -17.76 0.84
C VAL A 172 -8.65 -19.07 1.63
N GLU A 173 -8.57 -20.21 0.95
CA GLU A 173 -8.36 -21.52 1.60
C GLU A 173 -7.11 -21.52 2.51
N GLY A 174 -6.01 -20.92 2.02
CA GLY A 174 -4.76 -20.81 2.75
C GLY A 174 -4.86 -19.91 3.97
N LEU A 175 -5.57 -18.78 3.84
CA LEU A 175 -5.83 -17.84 4.94
C LEU A 175 -6.65 -18.49 6.05
N ILE A 176 -7.74 -19.19 5.72
CA ILE A 176 -8.58 -19.90 6.69
C ILE A 176 -7.76 -20.98 7.42
N SER A 177 -6.94 -21.73 6.70
CA SER A 177 -6.08 -22.78 7.25
C SER A 177 -5.04 -22.21 8.24
N SER A 178 -4.46 -21.06 7.92
CA SER A 178 -3.49 -20.36 8.78
C SER A 178 -4.14 -19.71 10.00
N ALA A 179 -5.32 -19.12 9.87
CA ALA A 179 -6.09 -18.57 10.99
C ALA A 179 -6.48 -19.66 12.02
N ARG A 180 -6.90 -20.85 11.55
CA ARG A 180 -7.21 -21.99 12.44
C ARG A 180 -6.00 -22.47 13.24
N ARG A 181 -4.79 -22.47 12.65
CA ARG A 181 -3.55 -22.81 13.38
C ARG A 181 -3.22 -21.80 14.48
N GLN A 182 -3.46 -20.51 14.24
CA GLN A 182 -3.17 -19.45 15.21
C GLN A 182 -4.21 -19.43 16.35
N GLY A 183 -5.48 -19.72 16.07
CA GLY A 183 -6.55 -19.83 17.07
C GLY A 183 -6.56 -21.13 17.90
N GLY A 184 -5.84 -22.17 17.47
CA GLY A 184 -5.74 -23.46 18.16
C GLY A 184 -4.61 -23.54 19.21
N GLY A 185 -3.91 -22.42 19.48
CA GLY A 185 -2.74 -22.37 20.36
C GLY A 185 -3.02 -22.13 21.84
N SER A 186 -4.28 -22.00 22.27
CA SER A 186 -4.65 -21.80 23.67
C SER A 186 -5.37 -23.01 24.25
N GLU A 187 -4.68 -24.14 24.33
CA GLU A 187 -5.09 -25.26 25.19
C GLU A 187 -3.86 -26.04 25.65
N GLY A 188 -3.40 -25.72 26.87
CA GLY A 188 -2.45 -26.54 27.63
C GLY A 188 -1.05 -25.95 27.85
N PHE A 189 -0.91 -25.09 28.86
CA PHE A 189 0.18 -25.23 29.85
C PHE A 189 -0.21 -24.61 31.19
#